data_AF-A0A7Z9WQ62-F1
#
_entry.id   AF-A0A7Z9WQ62-F1
#
_cell.length_a   1.000
_cell.length_b   1.000
_cell.length_c   1.000
_cell.angle_alpha   90.00
_cell.angle_beta   90.00
_cell.angle_gamma   90.00
#
_symmetry.space_group_name_H-M   'P 1'
#
loop_
_entity.id
_entity.type
_entity.pdbx_description
1 polymer ?
#
loop_
_entity_poly.entity_id
_entity_poly.type
_entity_poly.pdbx_seq_one_letter_code
_entity_poly.pdbx_strand_id
1 'polypeptide(L)'
;MLRTPLCDLLGIKHPIIQGGMAWVATAELVSAVSEAGGLGVLGAGNAPPAYVREQIRAIREKTAKPFGVNVPLFSPSAEEVIKVCIEERVPVMT
;
A
#
# COMPACT_ATOMS: atom_id res chain seq x y z
N MET A 1 9.56 15.14 -18.04
CA MET A 1 8.86 14.21 -17.13
C MET A 1 7.76 14.98 -16.42
N LEU A 2 6.55 14.41 -16.32
CA LEU A 2 5.44 15.03 -15.58
C LEU A 2 5.70 14.90 -14.07
N ARG A 3 5.86 16.03 -13.38
CA ARG A 3 5.94 16.11 -11.92
C ARG A 3 4.78 16.97 -11.41
N THR A 4 4.11 16.51 -10.37
CA THR A 4 2.98 17.21 -9.74
C THR A 4 3.21 17.28 -8.22
N PRO A 5 2.45 18.09 -7.47
CA PRO A 5 2.55 18.12 -6.00
C PRO A 5 2.38 16.75 -5.34
N LEU A 6 1.69 15.80 -5.98
CA LEU A 6 1.55 14.42 -5.51
C LEU A 6 2.90 13.70 -5.42
N CYS A 7 3.81 13.96 -6.37
CA CYS A 7 5.16 13.39 -6.35
C CYS A 7 5.97 13.88 -5.15
N ASP A 8 5.85 15.17 -4.82
CA ASP A 8 6.55 15.78 -3.69
C ASP A 8 5.96 15.29 -2.36
N LEU A 9 4.63 15.22 -2.26
CA LEU A 9 3.92 14.76 -1.06
C LEU A 9 4.24 13.29 -0.73
N LEU A 10 4.25 12.41 -1.73
CA LEU A 10 4.38 10.97 -1.52
C LEU A 10 5.81 10.45 -1.70
N GLY A 11 6.75 11.28 -2.17
CA GLY A 11 8.12 10.85 -2.46
C GLY A 11 8.24 9.89 -3.64
N ILE A 12 7.38 10.02 -4.66
CA ILE A 12 7.35 9.14 -5.85
C ILE A 12 7.81 9.87 -7.12
N LYS A 13 8.25 9.11 -8.14
CA LYS A 13 8.78 9.64 -9.41
C LYS A 13 7.67 9.97 -10.41
N HIS A 14 6.65 9.11 -10.47
CA HIS A 14 5.55 9.20 -11.40
C HIS A 14 4.26 9.48 -10.63
N PRO A 15 3.41 10.44 -11.05
CA PRO A 15 2.13 10.72 -10.40
C PRO A 15 1.09 9.66 -10.79
N ILE A 16 1.43 8.38 -10.57
CA ILE A 16 0.63 7.21 -10.92
C ILE A 16 0.49 6.35 -9.66
N ILE A 17 -0.74 6.03 -9.32
CA ILE A 17 -1.10 5.17 -8.21
C ILE A 17 -1.78 3.93 -8.78
N GLN A 18 -1.29 2.75 -8.43
CA GLN A 18 -2.02 1.51 -8.68
C GLN A 18 -3.10 1.37 -7.60
N GLY A 19 -4.37 1.29 -8.00
CA GLY A 19 -5.50 1.28 -7.04
C GLY A 19 -5.57 -0.01 -6.22
N GLY A 20 -5.80 0.10 -4.91
CA GLY A 20 -5.89 -1.04 -4.00
C GLY A 20 -7.08 -1.96 -4.35
N MET A 21 -6.78 -3.12 -4.93
CA MET A 21 -7.77 -4.11 -5.36
C MET A 21 -7.60 -5.37 -4.51
N ALA A 22 -8.64 -5.76 -3.78
CA ALA A 22 -8.62 -6.99 -2.99
C ALA A 22 -8.26 -8.20 -3.88
N TRP A 23 -7.41 -9.09 -3.37
CA TRP A 23 -6.91 -10.31 -4.04
C TRP A 23 -6.01 -10.11 -5.25
N VAL A 24 -6.01 -8.94 -5.88
CA VAL A 24 -5.15 -8.61 -7.03
C VAL A 24 -3.90 -7.84 -6.60
N ALA A 25 -4.06 -6.88 -5.70
CA ALA A 25 -2.99 -6.01 -5.25
C ALA A 25 -2.19 -6.66 -4.11
N THR A 26 -1.47 -7.74 -4.41
CA THR A 26 -0.56 -8.44 -3.48
C THR A 26 0.78 -7.73 -3.37
N ALA A 27 1.64 -8.22 -2.47
CA ALA A 27 2.99 -7.71 -2.27
C ALA A 27 3.82 -7.64 -3.56
N GLU A 28 3.66 -8.60 -4.48
CA GLU A 28 4.34 -8.63 -5.78
C GLU A 28 3.96 -7.45 -6.65
N LEU A 29 2.66 -7.18 -6.83
CA LEU A 29 2.18 -6.08 -7.65
C LEU A 29 2.58 -4.73 -7.03
N VAL A 30 2.35 -4.59 -5.72
CA VAL A 30 2.63 -3.34 -4.99
C VAL A 30 4.11 -2.99 -5.06
N SER A 31 4.98 -3.94 -4.76
CA SER A 31 6.43 -3.71 -4.82
C SER A 31 6.91 -3.40 -6.24
N ALA A 32 6.39 -4.08 -7.27
CA ALA A 32 6.74 -3.80 -8.66
C ALA A 32 6.36 -2.37 -9.08
N VAL A 33 5.18 -1.89 -8.71
CA VAL A 33 4.73 -0.52 -9.01
C VAL A 33 5.56 0.53 -8.26
N SER A 34 5.82 0.30 -6.97
CA SER A 34 6.68 1.18 -6.17
C SER A 34 8.10 1.23 -6.73
N GLU A 35 8.67 0.08 -7.14
CA GLU A 35 10.00 0.03 -7.77
C GLU A 35 10.05 0.75 -9.11
N ALA A 36 8.99 0.66 -9.92
CA ALA A 36 8.88 1.43 -11.16
C ALA A 36 8.75 2.96 -10.92
N GLY A 37 8.51 3.39 -9.68
CA GLY A 37 8.49 4.80 -9.27
C GLY A 37 7.10 5.41 -9.16
N GLY A 38 6.04 4.61 -9.22
CA GLY A 38 4.69 5.02 -8.81
C GLY A 38 4.44 4.73 -7.33
N LEU A 39 3.18 4.76 -6.91
CA LEU A 39 2.74 4.26 -5.60
C LEU A 39 1.96 2.96 -5.80
N GLY A 40 2.52 1.82 -5.38
CA GLY A 40 1.75 0.60 -5.24
C GLY A 40 0.86 0.65 -4.01
N VAL A 41 -0.36 0.11 -4.08
CA VAL A 41 -1.31 0.11 -2.95
C VAL A 41 -1.85 -1.30 -2.71
N LEU A 42 -1.55 -1.87 -1.54
CA LEU A 42 -2.04 -3.16 -1.09
C LEU A 42 -3.55 -3.10 -0.85
N GLY A 43 -4.31 -4.04 -1.41
CA GLY A 43 -5.76 -4.11 -1.18
C GLY A 43 -6.10 -4.96 0.04
N ALA A 44 -6.42 -4.35 1.18
CA ALA A 44 -6.76 -5.11 2.39
C ALA A 44 -8.09 -5.86 2.25
N GLY A 45 -9.09 -5.29 1.56
CA GLY A 45 -10.39 -5.92 1.38
C GLY A 45 -11.03 -6.33 2.72
N ASN A 46 -11.52 -7.57 2.78
CA ASN A 46 -11.99 -8.22 4.01
C ASN A 46 -10.94 -9.19 4.59
N ALA A 47 -9.66 -9.04 4.23
CA ALA A 47 -8.63 -9.96 4.69
C ALA A 47 -8.41 -9.84 6.20
N PRO A 48 -8.00 -10.94 6.87
CA PRO A 48 -7.62 -10.89 8.28
C PRO A 48 -6.42 -9.96 8.51
N PRO A 49 -6.32 -9.27 9.66
CA PRO A 49 -5.21 -8.37 9.98
C PRO A 49 -3.83 -9.05 9.89
N ALA A 50 -3.75 -10.34 10.23
CA ALA A 50 -2.52 -11.13 10.13
C ALA A 50 -2.02 -11.24 8.68
N TYR A 51 -2.93 -11.44 7.72
CA TYR A 51 -2.59 -11.49 6.29
C TYR A 51 -2.09 -10.13 5.81
N VAL A 52 -2.77 -9.03 6.19
CA VAL A 52 -2.33 -7.69 5.82
C VAL A 52 -0.92 -7.39 6.36
N ARG A 53 -0.63 -7.79 7.62
CA ARG A 53 0.70 -7.66 8.21
C ARG A 53 1.77 -8.44 7.43
N GLU A 54 1.47 -9.67 7.06
CA GLU A 54 2.35 -10.50 6.24
C GLU A 54 2.66 -9.84 4.89
N GLN A 55 1.64 -9.36 4.19
CA GLN A 55 1.82 -8.67 2.91
C GLN A 55 2.62 -7.37 3.04
N ILE A 56 2.40 -6.58 4.10
CA ILE A 56 3.20 -5.38 4.39
C ILE A 56 4.69 -5.73 4.55
N ARG A 57 5.00 -6.79 5.30
CA ARG A 57 6.39 -7.25 5.49
C ARG A 57 7.01 -7.74 4.19
N ALA A 58 6.26 -8.53 3.41
CA ALA A 58 6.70 -8.99 2.10
C ALA A 58 6.96 -7.85 1.11
N ILE A 59 6.18 -6.75 1.16
CA ILE A 59 6.47 -5.53 0.37
C ILE A 59 7.80 -4.93 0.80
N ARG A 60 8.04 -4.79 2.12
CA ARG A 60 9.27 -4.20 2.67
C ARG A 60 10.53 -5.04 2.37
N GLU A 61 10.39 -6.35 2.22
CA GLU A 61 11.48 -7.22 1.77
C GLU A 61 11.86 -6.97 0.30
N LYS A 62 10.91 -6.52 -0.52
CA LYS A 62 11.09 -6.33 -1.98
C LYS A 62 11.41 -4.89 -2.38
N THR A 63 11.02 -3.89 -1.59
CA THR A 63 11.25 -2.48 -1.91
C THR A 63 11.42 -1.61 -0.66
N ALA A 64 12.32 -0.62 -0.76
CA ALA A 64 12.46 0.45 0.23
C ALA A 64 11.64 1.71 -0.14
N LYS A 65 10.95 1.72 -1.29
CA LYS A 65 10.19 2.86 -1.79
C LYS A 65 8.81 2.95 -1.11
N PRO A 66 8.17 4.14 -1.11
CA PRO A 66 6.84 4.31 -0.54
C PRO A 66 5.80 3.39 -1.19
N PHE A 67 4.86 2.91 -0.38
CA PHE A 67 3.68 2.17 -0.80
C PHE A 67 2.50 2.55 0.09
N GLY A 68 1.29 2.18 -0.33
CA GLY A 68 0.07 2.40 0.44
C GLY A 68 -0.66 1.11 0.82
N VAL A 69 -1.63 1.24 1.70
CA VAL A 69 -2.61 0.18 2.01
C VAL A 69 -4.01 0.77 1.87
N ASN A 70 -4.86 0.10 1.10
CA ASN A 70 -6.28 0.44 1.00
C ASN A 70 -7.09 -0.34 2.02
N VAL A 71 -7.85 0.38 2.87
CA VAL A 71 -8.66 -0.21 3.94
C VAL A 71 -10.13 0.16 3.75
N PRO A 72 -10.95 -0.76 3.21
CA PRO A 72 -12.39 -0.52 3.12
C PRO A 72 -13.01 -0.40 4.52
N LEU A 73 -13.53 0.79 4.86
CA LEU A 73 -14.04 1.08 6.21
C LEU A 73 -15.30 0.29 6.60
N PHE A 74 -15.98 -0.31 5.62
CA PHE A 74 -17.11 -1.22 5.86
C PHE A 74 -16.67 -2.67 6.15
N SER A 75 -15.37 -2.97 6.09
CA SER A 75 -14.84 -4.28 6.45
C SER A 75 -14.99 -4.51 7.96
N PRO A 76 -15.42 -5.70 8.40
CA PRO A 76 -15.51 -6.02 9.82
C PRO A 76 -14.16 -6.00 10.54
N SER A 77 -13.05 -6.08 9.80
CA SER A 77 -11.67 -6.06 10.33
C SER A 77 -10.99 -4.69 10.19
N ALA A 78 -11.73 -3.64 9.81
CA ALA A 78 -11.13 -2.35 9.45
C ALA A 78 -10.31 -1.74 10.60
N GLU A 79 -10.83 -1.80 11.84
CA GLU A 79 -10.15 -1.22 12.99
C GLU A 79 -8.81 -1.93 13.28
N GLU A 80 -8.80 -3.25 13.26
CA GLU A 80 -7.60 -4.05 13.49
C GLU A 80 -6.59 -3.89 12.35
N VAL A 81 -7.05 -3.80 11.10
CA VAL A 81 -6.17 -3.52 9.96
C VAL A 81 -5.54 -2.14 10.09
N ILE A 82 -6.29 -1.11 10.51
CA ILE A 82 -5.73 0.22 10.76
C ILE A 82 -4.67 0.16 11.87
N LYS A 83 -4.92 -0.58 12.96
CA LYS A 83 -3.90 -0.80 14.01
C LYS A 83 -2.62 -1.43 13.44
N VAL A 84 -2.76 -2.46 12.59
CA VAL A 84 -1.62 -3.06 11.88
C VAL A 84 -0.87 -2.03 11.04
N CYS A 85 -1.57 -1.19 10.27
CA CYS A 85 -0.94 -0.15 9.45
C CYS A 85 -0.17 0.88 10.30
N ILE A 86 -0.69 1.24 11.47
CA ILE A 86 -0.02 2.15 12.41
C ILE A 86 1.23 1.49 13.01
N GLU A 87 1.12 0.26 13.50
CA GLU A 87 2.25 -0.52 14.06
C GLU A 87 3.39 -0.70 13.06
N GLU A 88 3.05 -1.06 11.83
CA GLU A 88 4.01 -1.30 10.74
C GLU A 88 4.43 0.01 10.03
N ARG A 89 3.95 1.18 10.49
CA ARG A 89 4.27 2.52 9.96
C ARG A 89 4.11 2.62 8.45
N VAL A 90 2.95 2.23 7.95
CA VAL A 90 2.62 2.32 6.51
C VAL A 90 2.67 3.78 6.06
N PRO A 91 3.37 4.12 4.97
CA PRO A 91 3.54 5.52 4.53
C PRO A 91 2.24 6.21 4.09
N VAL A 92 1.33 5.47 3.44
CA VAL A 92 0.09 6.01 2.86
C VAL A 92 -1.08 5.08 3.16
N MET A 93 -2.22 5.65 3.57
CA MET A 93 -3.48 4.93 3.68
C MET A 93 -4.51 5.56 2.73
N THR A 94 -5.34 4.72 2.10
CA THR A 94 -6.41 5.12 1.17
C THR A 94 -7.71 4.42 1.52
#